data_AF-A0A2E4MY45-F1
#
_entry.id   AF-A0A2E4MY45-F1
#
_cell.length_a   1.000
_cell.length_b   1.000
_cell.length_c   1.000
_cell.angle_alpha   90.00
_cell.angle_beta   90.00
_cell.angle_gamma   90.00
#
_symmetry.space_group_name_H-M   'P 1'
#
loop_
_entity.id
_entity.type
_entity.pdbx_description
1 polymer ?
#
loop_
_entity_poly.entity_id
_entity_poly.type
_entity_poly.pdbx_seq_one_letter_code
_entity_poly.pdbx_strand_id
1 'polypeptide(L)'
;MKRKYMWMGIASLILALGATAAYAKGHNGKMRGFQGYQLEALELTQDQKDRLKFIRTENQKRMIQLRADAQIGRVELRELMSQKSPSEIKVDKVLEKVNETRARITENRVKMKLSINKVLTDEQLQKLQEMPKRRRGGRSHFRERRGLHGGPGGPGWGMGIRGRSPEAPVH
;
A
#
# COMPACT_ATOMS: atom_id res chain seq x y z
N MET A 1 38.20 1.18 -35.50
CA MET A 1 38.03 -0.25 -35.13
C MET A 1 37.93 -0.45 -33.59
N LYS A 2 36.88 0.05 -32.92
CA LYS A 2 36.69 -0.11 -31.46
C LYS A 2 35.20 -0.05 -31.04
N ARG A 3 34.38 -1.02 -31.48
CA ARG A 3 32.94 -1.10 -31.11
C ARG A 3 32.45 -2.52 -30.76
N LYS A 4 33.32 -3.51 -30.63
CA LYS A 4 32.93 -4.93 -30.45
C LYS A 4 33.20 -5.53 -29.06
N TYR A 5 33.71 -4.76 -28.10
CA TYR A 5 34.03 -5.28 -26.75
C TYR A 5 33.18 -4.68 -25.62
N MET A 6 32.07 -4.00 -25.96
CA MET A 6 31.14 -3.41 -24.98
C MET A 6 29.95 -4.33 -24.66
N TRP A 7 30.12 -5.64 -24.81
CA TRP A 7 29.11 -6.67 -24.49
C TRP A 7 29.72 -7.94 -23.85
N MET A 8 30.89 -7.83 -23.22
CA MET A 8 31.56 -8.94 -22.51
C MET A 8 31.85 -8.59 -21.04
N GLY A 9 31.01 -7.74 -20.43
CA GLY A 9 31.20 -7.24 -19.06
C GLY A 9 30.17 -7.67 -18.03
N ILE A 10 29.21 -8.53 -18.38
CA ILE A 10 28.20 -9.07 -17.43
C ILE A 10 27.91 -10.55 -17.73
N ALA A 11 28.97 -11.35 -17.88
CA ALA A 11 28.88 -12.81 -17.95
C ALA A 11 29.96 -13.49 -17.09
N SER A 12 30.46 -12.80 -16.07
CA SER A 12 31.51 -13.30 -15.18
C SER A 12 31.36 -12.72 -13.78
N LEU A 13 30.36 -13.19 -13.04
CA LEU A 13 30.44 -13.23 -11.57
C LEU A 13 29.56 -14.36 -11.03
N ILE A 14 29.99 -15.59 -11.33
CA ILE A 14 29.57 -16.81 -10.63
C ILE A 14 30.80 -17.32 -9.88
N LEU A 15 30.58 -17.67 -8.60
CA LEU A 15 31.39 -18.44 -7.63
C LEU A 15 32.37 -17.70 -6.69
N ALA A 16 31.91 -17.53 -5.43
CA ALA A 16 32.48 -18.16 -4.23
C ALA A 16 31.55 -17.85 -3.02
N LEU A 17 30.68 -18.79 -2.61
CA LEU A 17 30.86 -19.72 -1.48
C LEU A 17 31.16 -19.06 -0.12
N GLY A 18 30.14 -19.05 0.74
CA GLY A 18 30.25 -18.81 2.19
C GLY A 18 29.03 -19.42 2.87
N ALA A 19 29.16 -20.66 3.31
CA ALA A 19 28.12 -21.40 4.02
C ALA A 19 27.80 -20.72 5.36
N THR A 20 26.54 -20.34 5.55
CA THR A 20 25.94 -20.24 6.90
C THR A 20 24.74 -21.17 6.91
N ALA A 21 25.02 -22.44 7.24
CA ALA A 21 24.02 -23.37 7.70
C ALA A 21 23.58 -22.94 9.11
N ALA A 22 22.64 -22.00 9.18
CA ALA A 22 21.77 -21.79 10.34
C ALA A 22 20.86 -20.59 10.08
N TYR A 23 19.78 -20.75 9.29
CA TYR A 23 18.55 -19.99 9.57
C TYR A 23 17.32 -20.75 9.11
N ALA A 24 16.52 -21.09 10.12
CA ALA A 24 15.09 -21.32 10.08
C ALA A 24 14.59 -22.55 9.32
N LYS A 25 14.27 -23.58 10.11
CA LYS A 25 13.05 -24.37 9.92
C LYS A 25 11.87 -23.39 9.89
N GLY A 26 11.64 -22.79 8.73
CA GLY A 26 10.61 -21.80 8.52
C GLY A 26 9.26 -22.49 8.53
N HIS A 27 8.40 -22.11 9.48
CA HIS A 27 6.96 -22.27 9.33
C HIS A 27 6.57 -22.03 7.87
N ASN A 28 5.81 -22.96 7.27
CA ASN A 28 5.04 -22.77 6.03
C ASN A 28 4.02 -21.64 6.25
N GLY A 29 4.52 -20.42 6.41
CA GLY A 29 3.75 -19.22 6.68
C GLY A 29 3.15 -18.79 5.36
N LYS A 30 1.85 -19.07 5.21
CA LYS A 30 1.05 -18.52 4.11
C LYS A 30 1.38 -17.04 3.96
N MET A 31 1.78 -16.64 2.76
CA MET A 31 2.14 -15.29 2.40
C MET A 31 0.87 -14.43 2.54
N ARG A 32 0.66 -13.80 3.70
CA ARG A 32 -0.54 -12.97 3.94
C ARG A 32 -0.44 -11.64 3.18
N GLY A 33 -1.36 -11.41 2.25
CA GLY A 33 -1.49 -10.20 1.45
C GLY A 33 -2.00 -10.50 0.04
N PHE A 34 -2.54 -9.51 -0.69
CA PHE A 34 -3.12 -9.70 -2.03
C PHE A 34 -2.17 -10.40 -3.01
N GLN A 35 -0.90 -9.97 -3.05
CA GLN A 35 0.16 -10.62 -3.84
C GLN A 35 0.67 -11.92 -3.20
N GLY A 36 0.43 -12.13 -1.92
CA GLY A 36 0.84 -13.35 -1.22
C GLY A 36 0.07 -14.58 -1.70
N TYR A 37 -1.24 -14.46 -1.78
CA TYR A 37 -2.11 -15.54 -2.26
C TYR A 37 -1.94 -15.87 -3.76
N GLN A 38 -1.53 -14.91 -4.59
CA GLN A 38 -1.29 -15.17 -6.02
C GLN A 38 0.06 -15.87 -6.24
N LEU A 39 1.08 -15.53 -5.43
CA LEU A 39 2.39 -16.18 -5.53
C LEU A 39 2.38 -17.60 -4.95
N GLU A 40 1.46 -17.93 -4.03
CA GLU A 40 1.23 -19.31 -3.56
C GLU A 40 0.69 -20.24 -4.66
N ALA A 41 0.06 -19.70 -5.69
CA ALA A 41 -0.46 -20.46 -6.83
C ALA A 41 0.58 -20.72 -7.93
N LEU A 42 1.83 -20.26 -7.72
CA LEU A 42 2.96 -20.55 -8.59
C LEU A 42 3.76 -21.72 -8.00
N GLU A 43 4.31 -22.57 -8.88
CA GLU A 43 5.24 -23.64 -8.51
C GLU A 43 6.62 -23.04 -8.23
N LEU A 44 6.75 -22.40 -7.07
CA LEU A 44 7.99 -21.73 -6.65
C LEU A 44 8.98 -22.73 -6.05
N THR A 45 10.25 -22.60 -6.42
CA THR A 45 11.35 -23.32 -5.76
C THR A 45 11.52 -22.85 -4.32
N GLN A 46 12.22 -23.62 -3.49
CA GLN A 46 12.48 -23.23 -2.10
C GLN A 46 13.29 -21.92 -2.01
N ASP A 47 14.34 -21.79 -2.83
CA ASP A 47 15.15 -20.57 -2.92
C ASP A 47 14.31 -19.34 -3.31
N GLN A 48 13.38 -19.49 -4.26
CA GLN A 48 12.46 -18.41 -4.63
C GLN A 48 11.55 -18.02 -3.46
N LYS A 49 11.01 -19.00 -2.72
CA LYS A 49 10.17 -18.74 -1.54
C LYS A 49 10.92 -17.97 -0.47
N ASP A 50 12.16 -18.35 -0.19
CA ASP A 50 12.98 -17.71 0.84
C ASP A 50 13.36 -16.28 0.46
N ARG A 51 13.75 -16.04 -0.80
CA ARG A 51 13.99 -14.69 -1.32
C ARG A 51 12.74 -13.81 -1.26
N LEU A 52 11.58 -14.34 -1.66
CA LEU A 52 10.31 -13.61 -1.60
C LEU A 52 9.90 -13.30 -0.15
N LYS A 53 10.16 -14.21 0.79
CA LYS A 53 9.91 -14.00 2.23
C LYS A 53 10.80 -12.89 2.78
N PHE A 54 12.08 -12.88 2.43
CA PHE A 54 13.01 -11.83 2.80
C PHE A 54 12.55 -10.47 2.27
N ILE A 55 12.27 -10.37 0.96
CA ILE A 55 11.79 -9.13 0.32
C ILE A 55 10.53 -8.59 1.02
N ARG A 56 9.57 -9.47 1.35
CA ARG A 56 8.34 -9.05 2.05
C ARG A 56 8.62 -8.54 3.46
N THR A 57 9.48 -9.24 4.21
CA THR A 57 9.83 -8.86 5.58
C THR A 57 10.50 -7.48 5.60
N GLU A 58 11.48 -7.25 4.73
CA GLU A 58 12.17 -5.97 4.64
C GLU A 58 11.25 -4.85 4.18
N ASN A 59 10.39 -5.11 3.19
CA ASN A 59 9.38 -4.16 2.78
C ASN A 59 8.38 -3.84 3.91
N GLN A 60 7.99 -4.83 4.71
CA GLN A 60 7.07 -4.62 5.84
C GLN A 60 7.70 -3.70 6.89
N LYS A 61 8.96 -3.93 7.28
CA LYS A 61 9.70 -3.06 8.19
C LYS A 61 9.73 -1.61 7.67
N ARG A 62 10.14 -1.42 6.41
CA ARG A 62 10.21 -0.10 5.79
C ARG A 62 8.84 0.58 5.69
N MET A 63 7.78 -0.17 5.35
CA MET A 63 6.41 0.36 5.32
C MET A 63 5.88 0.76 6.69
N ILE A 64 6.29 0.09 7.77
CA ILE A 64 5.93 0.48 9.15
C ILE A 64 6.54 1.85 9.45
N GLN A 65 7.84 2.01 9.22
CA GLN A 65 8.55 3.28 9.45
C GLN A 65 7.92 4.43 8.64
N LEU A 66 7.76 4.25 7.32
CA LEU A 66 7.17 5.28 6.47
C LEU A 66 5.73 5.65 6.86
N ARG A 67 4.95 4.70 7.38
CA ARG A 67 3.59 5.00 7.88
C ARG A 67 3.64 5.77 9.19
N ALA A 68 4.56 5.44 10.08
CA ALA A 68 4.77 6.18 11.32
C ALA A 68 5.18 7.62 11.00
N ASP A 69 6.15 7.84 10.12
CA ASP A 69 6.58 9.18 9.69
C ASP A 69 5.42 9.99 9.11
N ALA A 70 4.60 9.37 8.25
CA ALA A 70 3.43 10.02 7.67
C ALA A 70 2.33 10.33 8.71
N GLN A 71 2.21 9.52 9.77
CA GLN A 71 1.28 9.78 10.87
C GLN A 71 1.78 10.91 11.75
N ILE A 72 3.07 10.91 12.11
CA ILE A 72 3.73 11.96 12.89
C ILE A 72 3.58 13.30 12.16
N GLY A 73 3.96 13.38 10.88
CA GLY A 73 3.83 14.63 10.11
C GLY A 73 2.40 15.16 9.99
N ARG A 74 1.38 14.28 9.99
CA ARG A 74 -0.03 14.73 10.05
C ARG A 74 -0.43 15.29 11.41
N VAL A 75 0.12 14.75 12.50
CA VAL A 75 -0.10 15.26 13.85
C VAL A 75 0.57 16.62 14.00
N GLU A 76 1.85 16.73 13.59
CA GLU A 76 2.60 18.00 13.56
C GLU A 76 1.84 19.09 12.78
N LEU A 77 1.31 18.74 11.59
CA LEU A 77 0.53 19.67 10.79
C LEU A 77 -0.77 20.10 11.49
N ARG A 78 -1.49 19.16 12.11
CA ARG A 78 -2.72 19.47 12.85
C ARG A 78 -2.44 20.40 14.03
N GLU A 79 -1.35 20.16 14.76
CA GLU A 79 -0.95 20.99 15.88
C GLU A 79 -0.64 22.42 15.41
N LEU A 80 0.18 22.59 14.37
CA LEU A 80 0.47 23.91 13.80
C LEU A 80 -0.81 24.64 13.39
N MET A 81 -1.70 23.95 12.67
CA MET A 81 -2.96 24.54 12.20
C MET A 81 -3.98 24.85 13.31
N SER A 82 -3.77 24.34 14.53
CA SER A 82 -4.61 24.69 15.70
C SER A 82 -4.19 25.98 16.39
N GLN A 83 -3.03 26.53 16.05
CA GLN A 83 -2.52 27.78 16.62
C GLN A 83 -3.32 28.99 16.10
N LYS A 84 -3.46 30.02 16.93
CA LYS A 84 -4.20 31.26 16.55
C LYS A 84 -3.62 31.96 15.31
N SER A 85 -2.29 31.86 15.13
CA SER A 85 -1.57 32.42 13.98
C SER A 85 -0.43 31.47 13.60
N PRO A 86 -0.71 30.43 12.78
CA PRO A 86 0.31 29.46 12.39
C PRO A 86 1.43 30.11 11.58
N SER A 87 2.66 29.65 11.78
CA SER A 87 3.81 30.06 10.95
C SER A 87 3.76 29.32 9.61
N GLU A 88 3.58 30.07 8.53
CA GLU A 88 3.56 29.55 7.15
C GLU A 88 4.82 28.72 6.83
N ILE A 89 6.00 29.24 7.16
CA ILE A 89 7.29 28.54 6.97
C ILE A 89 7.32 27.18 7.69
N LYS A 90 6.75 27.08 8.89
CA LYS A 90 6.70 25.80 9.63
C LYS A 90 5.69 24.84 9.00
N VAL A 91 4.54 25.35 8.57
CA VAL A 91 3.51 24.58 7.87
C VAL A 91 4.05 23.99 6.57
N ASP A 92 4.73 24.80 5.76
CA ASP A 92 5.33 24.37 4.49
C ASP A 92 6.36 23.26 4.67
N LYS A 93 7.24 23.39 5.67
CA LYS A 93 8.23 22.34 5.99
C LYS A 93 7.59 21.02 6.38
N VAL A 94 6.53 21.05 7.19
CA VAL A 94 5.82 19.83 7.58
C VAL A 94 5.05 19.24 6.39
N LEU A 95 4.45 20.07 5.54
CA LEU A 95 3.80 19.64 4.31
C LEU A 95 4.79 18.96 3.35
N GLU A 96 5.97 19.54 3.16
CA GLU A 96 7.04 18.95 2.34
C GLU A 96 7.43 17.56 2.87
N LYS A 97 7.71 17.43 4.17
CA LYS A 97 8.02 16.14 4.82
C LYS A 97 6.91 15.11 4.63
N VAL A 98 5.64 15.51 4.76
CA VAL A 98 4.49 14.62 4.53
C VAL A 98 4.41 14.18 3.06
N ASN A 99 4.63 15.10 2.12
CA ASN A 99 4.61 14.80 0.69
C ASN A 99 5.76 13.88 0.29
N GLU A 100 6.96 14.15 0.77
CA GLU A 100 8.15 13.32 0.55
C GLU A 100 7.95 11.91 1.11
N THR A 101 7.37 11.78 2.32
CA THR A 101 7.06 10.47 2.90
C THR A 101 6.03 9.69 2.06
N ARG A 102 5.03 10.38 1.49
CA ARG A 102 4.08 9.75 0.55
C ARG A 102 4.75 9.29 -0.73
N ALA A 103 5.67 10.07 -1.27
CA ALA A 103 6.47 9.69 -2.42
C ALA A 103 7.30 8.43 -2.11
N ARG A 104 8.00 8.40 -0.97
CA ARG A 104 8.78 7.24 -0.48
C ARG A 104 7.92 5.99 -0.30
N ILE A 105 6.67 6.11 0.16
CA ILE A 105 5.73 4.98 0.23
C ILE A 105 5.45 4.41 -1.16
N THR A 106 5.18 5.27 -2.14
CA THR A 106 4.90 4.86 -3.52
C THR A 106 6.13 4.21 -4.15
N GLU A 107 7.28 4.83 -4.00
CA GLU A 107 8.57 4.31 -4.46
C GLU A 107 8.85 2.93 -3.85
N ASN A 108 8.67 2.76 -2.54
CA ASN A 108 8.89 1.49 -1.87
C ASN A 108 7.95 0.38 -2.40
N ARG A 109 6.69 0.69 -2.71
CA ARG A 109 5.76 -0.27 -3.35
C ARG A 109 6.24 -0.68 -4.75
N VAL A 110 6.70 0.27 -5.55
CA VAL A 110 7.23 -0.01 -6.90
C VAL A 110 8.49 -0.87 -6.80
N LYS A 111 9.44 -0.49 -5.94
CA LYS A 111 10.67 -1.25 -5.69
C LYS A 111 10.38 -2.67 -5.23
N MET A 112 9.43 -2.86 -4.30
CA MET A 112 9.01 -4.21 -3.88
C MET A 112 8.48 -5.03 -5.06
N LYS A 113 7.61 -4.46 -5.90
CA LYS A 113 7.08 -5.16 -7.07
C LYS A 113 8.18 -5.55 -8.05
N LEU A 114 9.12 -4.64 -8.34
CA LEU A 114 10.26 -4.91 -9.21
C LEU A 114 11.16 -6.01 -8.62
N SER A 115 11.42 -6.01 -7.31
CA SER A 115 12.20 -7.05 -6.65
C SER A 115 11.52 -8.42 -6.69
N ILE A 116 10.19 -8.48 -6.54
CA ILE A 116 9.43 -9.73 -6.69
C ILE A 116 9.56 -10.26 -8.12
N ASN A 117 9.36 -9.40 -9.12
CA ASN A 117 9.45 -9.80 -10.53
C ASN A 117 10.82 -10.38 -10.88
N LYS A 118 11.92 -9.87 -10.31
CA LYS A 118 13.28 -10.38 -10.51
C LYS A 118 13.53 -11.77 -9.92
N VAL A 119 12.66 -12.27 -9.04
CA VAL A 119 12.79 -13.61 -8.44
C VAL A 119 12.07 -14.68 -9.25
N LEU A 120 11.04 -14.29 -10.02
CA LEU A 120 10.23 -15.18 -10.82
C LEU A 120 10.87 -15.42 -12.19
N THR A 121 10.59 -16.56 -12.80
CA THR A 121 10.88 -16.80 -14.22
C THR A 121 9.86 -16.07 -15.10
N ASP A 122 10.17 -15.91 -16.39
CA ASP A 122 9.25 -15.27 -17.35
C ASP A 122 7.91 -16.03 -17.46
N GLU A 123 7.96 -17.36 -17.47
CA GLU A 123 6.77 -18.22 -17.47
C GLU A 123 5.92 -18.05 -16.19
N GLN A 124 6.57 -18.01 -15.03
CA GLN A 124 5.89 -17.76 -13.75
C GLN A 124 5.29 -16.35 -13.70
N LEU A 125 5.97 -15.36 -14.28
CA LEU A 125 5.49 -13.99 -14.39
C LEU A 125 4.27 -13.91 -15.31
N GLN A 126 4.29 -14.59 -16.46
CA GLN A 126 3.16 -14.67 -17.37
C GLN A 126 1.94 -15.32 -16.69
N LYS A 127 2.14 -16.47 -16.04
CA LYS A 127 1.08 -17.13 -15.26
C LYS A 127 0.51 -16.21 -14.18
N LEU A 128 1.35 -15.43 -13.51
CA LEU A 128 0.92 -14.44 -12.52
C LEU A 128 0.09 -13.29 -13.13
N GLN A 129 0.39 -12.87 -14.36
CA GLN A 129 -0.35 -11.82 -15.07
C GLN A 129 -1.72 -12.29 -15.55
N GLU A 130 -1.81 -13.55 -15.97
CA GLU A 130 -3.04 -14.20 -16.44
C GLU A 130 -3.98 -14.56 -15.28
N MET A 131 -3.45 -14.73 -14.06
CA MET A 131 -4.28 -14.95 -12.88
C MET A 131 -5.29 -13.82 -12.69
N PRO A 132 -6.59 -14.14 -12.50
CA PRO A 132 -7.59 -13.14 -12.18
C PRO A 132 -7.10 -12.32 -11.00
N LYS A 133 -6.95 -11.00 -11.20
CA LYS A 133 -6.76 -10.07 -10.09
C LYS A 133 -8.01 -10.22 -9.24
N ARG A 134 -7.95 -10.99 -8.14
CA ARG A 134 -9.07 -11.12 -7.22
C ARG A 134 -9.46 -9.69 -6.85
N ARG A 135 -10.58 -9.20 -7.40
CA ARG A 135 -11.09 -7.88 -7.02
C ARG A 135 -11.19 -7.95 -5.52
N ARG A 136 -10.44 -7.07 -4.83
CA ARG A 136 -10.40 -6.99 -3.37
C ARG A 136 -11.86 -7.07 -2.89
N GLY A 137 -12.22 -8.24 -2.35
CA GLY A 137 -13.62 -8.60 -2.17
C GLY A 137 -14.36 -7.55 -1.37
N GLY A 138 -15.53 -7.16 -1.87
CA GLY A 138 -16.65 -6.76 -1.03
C GLY A 138 -16.69 -5.30 -0.56
N ARG A 139 -16.74 -4.33 -1.48
CA ARG A 139 -17.36 -3.03 -1.16
C ARG A 139 -18.42 -2.61 -2.17
N SER A 140 -19.11 -3.59 -2.77
CA SER A 140 -20.20 -3.36 -3.72
C SER A 140 -21.55 -4.02 -3.35
N HIS A 141 -21.67 -4.72 -2.21
CA HIS A 141 -22.96 -5.31 -1.78
C HIS A 141 -23.58 -4.67 -0.52
N PHE A 142 -22.97 -3.62 0.04
CA PHE A 142 -23.50 -2.91 1.21
C PHE A 142 -24.28 -1.63 0.89
N ARG A 143 -24.48 -1.29 -0.39
CA ARG A 143 -25.32 -0.14 -0.79
C ARG A 143 -26.70 -0.53 -1.33
N GLU A 144 -26.93 -1.81 -1.64
CA GLU A 144 -28.19 -2.26 -2.25
C GLU A 144 -29.20 -2.82 -1.24
N ARG A 145 -28.86 -2.83 0.06
CA ARG A 145 -29.80 -3.14 1.16
C ARG A 145 -30.09 -1.94 2.08
N ARG A 146 -29.80 -0.72 1.63
CA ARG A 146 -30.16 0.52 2.37
C ARG A 146 -31.00 1.49 1.54
N GLY A 147 -31.73 0.96 0.55
CA GLY A 147 -32.60 1.72 -0.35
C GLY A 147 -33.99 1.12 -0.57
N LEU A 148 -34.40 0.09 0.20
CA LEU A 148 -35.71 -0.58 0.05
C LEU A 148 -36.43 -0.80 1.39
N HIS A 149 -36.32 0.17 2.31
CA HIS A 149 -37.19 0.25 3.49
C HIS A 149 -37.56 1.71 3.78
N GLY A 150 -38.20 2.34 2.79
CA GLY A 150 -39.14 3.44 3.04
C GLY A 150 -40.49 2.83 3.41
N GLY A 151 -40.60 2.27 4.62
CA GLY A 151 -41.87 1.87 5.22
C GLY A 151 -42.34 2.96 6.20
N PRO A 152 -43.63 3.31 6.26
CA PRO A 152 -44.12 4.35 7.15
C PRO A 152 -44.15 3.83 8.59
N GLY A 153 -43.27 4.36 9.45
CA GLY A 153 -43.34 4.17 10.91
C GLY A 153 -42.06 3.60 11.55
N GLY A 154 -41.27 4.47 12.18
CA GLY A 154 -40.16 4.10 13.06
C GLY A 154 -39.50 5.34 13.69
N PRO A 155 -39.14 5.32 14.98
CA PRO A 155 -39.34 6.45 15.90
C PRO A 155 -38.30 7.55 15.78
N GLY A 156 -38.80 8.79 15.87
CA GLY A 156 -38.04 10.01 15.67
C GLY A 156 -37.01 10.30 16.76
N TRP A 157 -35.91 10.90 16.32
CA TRP A 157 -35.08 11.83 17.08
C TRP A 157 -34.49 12.82 16.07
N GLY A 158 -34.92 14.08 16.16
CA GLY A 158 -34.42 15.13 15.28
C GLY A 158 -35.39 16.29 15.06
N MET A 159 -36.03 16.78 16.12
CA MET A 159 -36.60 18.13 16.11
C MET A 159 -35.47 19.12 15.80
N GLY A 160 -35.52 19.69 14.61
CA GLY A 160 -34.75 20.86 14.21
C GLY A 160 -35.71 21.83 13.55
N ILE A 161 -36.42 22.59 14.37
CA ILE A 161 -37.27 23.71 13.95
C ILE A 161 -36.39 24.68 13.14
N ARG A 162 -36.55 24.70 11.81
CA ARG A 162 -36.22 25.89 11.01
C ARG A 162 -37.47 26.75 10.99
N GLY A 163 -37.52 27.72 11.90
CA GLY A 163 -38.44 28.83 11.81
C GLY A 163 -38.17 29.60 10.53
N ARG A 164 -39.02 29.40 9.52
CA ARG A 164 -39.21 30.34 8.42
C ARG A 164 -40.18 31.39 8.95
N SER A 165 -39.72 32.63 9.08
CA SER A 165 -40.57 33.78 9.37
C SER A 165 -41.72 33.85 8.36
N PRO A 166 -42.98 34.06 8.78
CA PRO A 166 -44.06 34.37 7.85
C PRO A 166 -43.98 35.86 7.47
N GLU A 167 -43.86 36.10 6.16
CA GLU A 167 -44.15 37.40 5.55
C GLU A 167 -45.62 37.77 5.85
N ALA A 168 -45.85 39.02 6.26
CA ALA A 168 -47.19 39.56 6.52
C ALA A 168 -47.98 39.72 5.21
N PRO A 169 -49.31 39.48 5.20
CA PRO A 169 -50.11 39.73 4.02
C PRO A 169 -50.31 41.25 3.84
N VAL A 170 -50.06 41.71 2.62
CA VAL A 170 -50.51 43.00 2.12
C VAL A 170 -51.96 42.80 1.67
N HIS A 171 -52.90 43.46 2.36
CA HIS A 171 -54.14 44.10 1.89
C HIS A 171 -55.09 44.34 3.06
#